data_AF-A0A9X2PRL7-F1
#
_entry.id   AF-A0A9X2PRL7-F1
#
_cell.length_a   1.000
_cell.length_b   1.000
_cell.length_c   1.000
_cell.angle_alpha   90.00
_cell.angle_beta   90.00
_cell.angle_gamma   90.00
#
_symmetry.space_group_name_H-M   'P 1'
#
loop_
_entity.id
_entity.type
_entity.pdbx_description
1 polymer ?
#
loop_
_entity_poly.entity_id
_entity_poly.type
_entity_poly.pdbx_seq_one_letter_code
_entity_poly.pdbx_strand_id
1 'polypeptide(L)' 'MMFEEEHFPYEYHCERCGASAAVTHEDVQYVPSYLASRSATDAAEYVISRRGWALESMEGILCSECINGAFSE' A
#
# COMPACT_ATOMS: atom_id res chain seq x y z
N MET A 1 8.71 19.50 -3.63
CA MET A 1 7.59 18.54 -3.74
C MET A 1 7.36 17.93 -2.37
N MET A 2 6.11 17.60 -2.03
CA MET A 2 5.77 17.18 -0.65
C MET A 2 6.32 15.78 -0.29
N PHE A 3 6.81 15.02 -1.29
CA PHE A 3 7.63 13.82 -1.12
C PHE A 3 8.76 13.81 -2.16
N GLU A 4 9.98 13.45 -1.74
CA GLU A 4 11.13 13.27 -2.64
C GLU A 4 10.95 11.96 -3.44
N GLU A 5 11.16 12.02 -4.76
CA GLU A 5 10.99 10.87 -5.67
C GLU A 5 11.88 9.68 -5.30
N GLU A 6 13.00 9.92 -4.61
CA GLU A 6 13.99 8.93 -4.20
C GLU A 6 13.44 7.85 -3.24
N HIS A 7 12.29 8.10 -2.62
CA HIS A 7 11.63 7.13 -1.73
C HIS A 7 10.70 6.15 -2.45
N PHE A 8 10.46 6.33 -3.76
CA PHE A 8 9.52 5.51 -4.52
C PHE A 8 10.25 4.61 -5.53
N PRO A 9 9.69 3.42 -5.86
CA PRO A 9 8.41 2.89 -5.38
C PRO A 9 8.49 2.24 -4.00
N TYR A 10 7.36 2.28 -3.27
CA TYR A 10 7.15 1.43 -2.09
C TYR A 10 6.55 0.09 -2.53
N GLU A 11 7.29 -0.99 -2.32
CA GLU A 11 6.86 -2.34 -2.68
C GLU A 11 6.18 -3.04 -1.49
N TYR A 12 5.02 -3.62 -1.75
CA TYR A 12 4.22 -4.40 -0.81
C TYR A 12 4.09 -5.83 -1.32
N HIS A 13 4.25 -6.80 -0.43
CA HIS A 13 4.14 -8.22 -0.74
C HIS A 13 3.07 -8.85 0.14
N CYS A 14 2.18 -9.63 -0.48
CA CYS A 14 1.18 -10.40 0.23
C CYS A 14 1.84 -11.63 0.83
N GLU A 15 1.83 -11.75 2.15
CA GLU A 15 2.46 -12.85 2.88
C GLU A 15 1.81 -14.22 2.56
N ARG A 16 0.56 -14.22 2.09
CA ARG A 16 -0.21 -15.45 1.85
C ARG A 16 -0.09 -16.02 0.44
N CYS A 17 -0.10 -15.16 -0.59
CA CYS A 17 -0.07 -15.60 -1.99
C CYS A 17 1.16 -15.11 -2.77
N GLY A 18 2.03 -14.28 -2.15
CA GLY A 18 3.21 -13.72 -2.80
C GLY A 18 2.90 -12.64 -3.83
N ALA A 19 1.64 -12.23 -3.99
CA ALA A 19 1.29 -11.10 -4.86
C ALA A 19 2.07 -9.85 -4.44
N SER A 20 2.51 -9.06 -5.41
CA SER A 20 3.20 -7.80 -5.16
C SER A 20 2.41 -6.62 -5.71
N ALA A 21 2.56 -5.47 -5.06
CA ALA A 21 2.03 -4.21 -5.53
C ALA A 21 3.02 -3.09 -5.18
N ALA A 22 3.19 -2.15 -6.11
CA ALA A 22 4.03 -0.98 -5.91
C ALA A 22 3.16 0.28 -5.79
N VAL A 23 3.49 1.14 -4.85
CA VAL A 23 2.99 2.52 -4.79
C VAL A 23 4.07 3.43 -5.35
N THR A 24 3.74 4.17 -6.41
CA THR A 24 4.65 5.09 -7.09
C THR A 24 4.50 6.51 -6.57
N HIS A 25 5.42 7.40 -6.95
CA HIS A 25 5.31 8.82 -6.59
C HIS A 25 4.03 9.45 -7.15
N GLU A 26 3.58 9.05 -8.34
CA GLU A 26 2.34 9.54 -8.95
C GLU A 26 1.11 9.17 -8.14
N ASP A 27 1.08 7.97 -7.55
CA ASP A 27 -0.05 7.51 -6.73
C ASP A 27 -0.25 8.37 -5.48
N VAL A 28 0.85 8.88 -4.90
CA VAL A 28 0.78 9.69 -3.68
C VAL A 28 0.45 11.17 -3.96
N GLN A 29 0.41 11.61 -5.21
CA GLN A 29 0.04 13.00 -5.54
C GLN A 29 -1.43 13.31 -5.23
N TYR A 30 -2.27 12.27 -5.12
CA TYR A 30 -3.70 12.39 -4.89
C TYR A 30 -4.11 12.13 -3.43
N VAL A 31 -3.17 11.97 -2.51
CA VAL A 31 -3.48 11.73 -1.10
C VAL A 31 -3.89 13.02 -0.39
N PRO A 32 -4.72 12.95 0.65
CA PRO A 32 -5.04 14.11 1.48
C PRO A 32 -3.79 14.84 2.01
N SER A 33 -3.82 16.17 1.99
CA SER A 33 -2.67 17.02 2.36
C SER A 33 -2.15 16.79 3.79
N TYR A 34 -3.02 16.34 4.72
CA TYR A 34 -2.60 16.00 6.09
C TYR A 34 -1.71 14.75 6.16
N LEU A 35 -1.85 13.82 5.20
CA LEU A 35 -0.92 12.69 5.03
C LEU A 35 0.32 13.11 4.25
N ALA A 36 0.14 14.01 3.27
CA ALA A 36 1.23 14.61 2.51
C ALA A 36 2.30 15.29 3.40
N SER A 37 1.89 15.81 4.56
CA SER A 37 2.78 16.48 5.52
C SER A 37 3.44 15.55 6.55
N ARG A 38 3.12 14.26 6.59
CA ARG A 38 3.63 13.32 7.61
C ARG A 38 4.86 12.56 7.14
N SER A 39 4.69 11.65 6.20
CA SER A 39 5.77 10.84 5.65
C SER A 39 5.36 10.19 4.33
N ALA A 40 6.33 9.87 3.47
CA ALA A 40 6.08 9.15 2.22
C ALA A 40 5.52 7.74 2.49
N THR A 41 5.92 7.12 3.61
CA THR A 41 5.40 5.83 4.07
C THR A 41 3.91 5.91 4.43
N ASP A 42 3.46 6.86 5.24
CA ASP A 42 2.04 7.05 5.59
C ASP A 42 1.18 7.24 4.32
N ALA A 43 1.69 7.99 3.34
CA ALA A 43 1.02 8.18 2.06
C ALA A 43 0.94 6.89 1.24
N ALA A 44 2.03 6.12 1.18
CA ALA A 44 2.05 4.83 0.50
C ALA A 44 1.09 3.82 1.15
N GLU A 45 1.07 3.76 2.48
CA GLU A 45 0.18 2.92 3.28
C GLU A 45 -1.30 3.29 3.06
N TYR A 46 -1.61 4.58 2.94
CA TYR A 46 -2.95 5.04 2.60
C TYR A 46 -3.37 4.57 1.20
N VAL A 47 -2.50 4.73 0.19
CA VAL A 47 -2.80 4.32 -1.18
C VAL A 47 -3.03 2.81 -1.25
N ILE A 48 -2.13 2.01 -0.67
CA ILE A 48 -2.23 0.54 -0.77
C ILE A 48 -3.45 0.01 -0.01
N SER A 49 -3.80 0.62 1.13
CA SER A 49 -5.04 0.30 1.85
C SER A 49 -6.28 0.65 1.03
N ARG A 50 -6.27 1.76 0.27
CA ARG A 50 -7.35 2.12 -0.66
C ARG A 50 -7.48 1.17 -1.84
N ARG A 51 -6.41 0.45 -2.21
CA ARG A 51 -6.43 -0.66 -3.18
C ARG A 51 -6.94 -1.98 -2.55
N GLY A 52 -7.35 -1.96 -1.29
CA GLY A 52 -7.95 -3.11 -0.60
C GLY A 52 -6.95 -4.04 0.06
N TRP A 53 -5.69 -3.61 0.24
CA TRP A 53 -4.71 -4.36 1.01
C TRP A 53 -4.87 -4.09 2.51
N ALA A 54 -4.57 -5.08 3.34
CA ALA A 54 -4.53 -4.95 4.79
C ALA A 54 -3.08 -4.99 5.27
N LEU A 55 -2.66 -3.92 5.95
CA LEU A 55 -1.31 -3.78 6.51
C LEU A 55 -1.23 -4.28 7.96
N GLU A 56 -2.33 -4.20 8.70
CA GLU A 56 -2.45 -4.60 10.10
C GLU A 56 -3.16 -5.95 10.23
N SER A 57 -2.62 -7.01 9.61
CA SER A 57 -3.10 -8.37 9.86
C SER A 57 -2.14 -9.13 10.78
N MET A 58 -2.65 -10.11 11.54
CA MET A 58 -1.81 -11.00 12.36
C MET A 58 -0.80 -11.80 11.51
N GLU A 59 -1.07 -11.93 10.21
CA GLU A 59 -0.26 -12.67 9.23
C GLU A 59 0.64 -11.74 8.40
N GLY A 60 0.71 -10.44 8.73
CA GLY A 60 1.47 -9.45 7.97
C GLY A 60 0.64 -8.72 6.91
N ILE A 61 1.26 -8.35 5.79
CA ILE A 61 0.58 -7.60 4.71
C ILE A 61 -0.20 -8.59 3.85
N LEU A 62 -1.50 -8.32 3.62
CA LEU A 62 -2.38 -9.16 2.80
C LEU A 62 -3.01 -8.37 1.65
N CYS A 63 -3.11 -8.98 0.47
CA CYS A 63 -3.83 -8.40 -0.66
C CYS A 63 -5.34 -8.62 -0.56
N SER A 64 -6.10 -7.86 -1.36
CA SER A 64 -7.57 -7.90 -1.38
C SER A 64 -8.14 -9.29 -1.62
N GLU A 65 -7.51 -10.09 -2.48
CA GLU A 65 -7.95 -11.45 -2.80
C GLU A 65 -7.84 -12.38 -1.59
N CYS A 66 -6.71 -12.29 -0.87
CA CYS A 66 -6.47 -13.11 0.32
C CYS A 66 -7.32 -12.70 1.51
N ILE A 67 -7.69 -11.41 1.61
CA ILE A 67 -8.60 -10.90 2.65
C ILE A 67 -10.03 -11.36 2.38
N ASN A 68 -10.50 -11.26 1.14
CA ASN A 68 -11.87 -11.61 0.77
C ASN A 68 -12.09 -13.12 0.60
N GLY A 69 -11.06 -13.94 0.82
CA GLY A 69 -11.17 -15.40 0.72
C GLY A 69 -11.36 -15.89 -0.71
N ALA A 70 -10.87 -15.16 -1.72
CA ALA A 70 -10.83 -15.63 -3.11
C ALA A 70 -9.72 -16.67 -3.33
N PHE A 71 -9.66 -17.67 -2.47
CA PHE A 71 -9.12 -18.98 -2.83
C PHE A 71 -10.35 -19.81 -3.15
N SER A 72 -10.78 -19.76 -4.41
CA SER A 72 -11.76 -20.73 -4.90
C SER A 72 -11.18 -22.13 -4.67
N GLU A 73 -11.82 -22.89 -3.79
CA GLU A 73 -11.57 -24.31 -3.52
C GLU A 73 -11.59 -25.17 -4.80
#